data_AF-A0A3S3R0H3-F1
#
_entry.id   AF-A0A3S3R0H3-F1
#
_cell.length_a   1.000
_cell.length_b   1.000
_cell.length_c   1.000
_cell.angle_alpha   90.00
_cell.angle_beta   90.00
_cell.angle_gamma   90.00
#
_symmetry.space_group_name_H-M   'P 1'
#
loop_
_entity.id
_entity.type
_entity.pdbx_description
1 polymer ?
#
loop_
_entity_poly.entity_id
_entity_poly.type
_entity_poly.pdbx_seq_one_letter_code
_entity_poly.pdbx_strand_id
1 'polypeptide(L)'
;MGTRAIKQKVLGLLKQDDLADIETELALLQEKELINALFSGICHSDEQIRWHAVSVMGSAVAVLAEQDMEEARIILRRMLWSLNDESGGIGWGAPESMAEIMCRHQGLADEYVHMLISYMRPDGEEECQDGNFLEHEMLQQGLMWAVGRLAQCRREHLLARGAEHDLPPYLESPDATVCGLAARAIGLLGRPEGLERLQELAKNDRRTVRLYDQGNFSTVSVAKLAELALLELQEVG
;
A
#
# COMPACT_ATOMS: atom_id res chain seq x y z
N MET A 1 -29.17 -1.03 -12.39
CA MET A 1 -28.77 0.35 -12.76
C MET A 1 -27.72 0.27 -13.86
N GLY A 2 -27.58 1.24 -14.76
CA GLY A 2 -26.50 1.19 -15.76
C GLY A 2 -25.12 1.34 -15.10
N THR A 3 -24.07 0.72 -15.65
CA THR A 3 -22.69 0.75 -15.13
C THR A 3 -22.19 2.17 -14.84
N ARG A 4 -22.56 3.14 -15.69
CA ARG A 4 -22.22 4.56 -15.50
C ARG A 4 -22.85 5.17 -14.25
N ALA A 5 -24.11 4.82 -13.95
CA ALA A 5 -24.83 5.34 -12.79
C ALA A 5 -24.24 4.80 -11.48
N ILE A 6 -23.84 3.52 -11.47
CA ILE A 6 -23.18 2.91 -10.31
C ILE A 6 -21.83 3.58 -10.07
N LYS A 7 -21.00 3.74 -11.10
CA LYS A 7 -19.71 4.45 -10.98
C LYS A 7 -19.88 5.86 -10.42
N GLN A 8 -20.87 6.62 -10.89
CA GLN A 8 -21.15 7.96 -10.37
C GLN A 8 -21.61 7.94 -8.90
N LYS A 9 -22.46 6.97 -8.52
CA LYS A 9 -22.87 6.78 -7.13
C LYS A 9 -21.68 6.48 -6.23
N VAL A 10 -20.85 5.50 -6.60
CA VAL A 10 -19.68 5.09 -5.83
C VAL A 10 -18.71 6.26 -5.66
N LEU A 11 -18.34 6.95 -6.74
CA LEU A 11 -17.45 8.12 -6.66
C LEU A 11 -18.07 9.29 -5.88
N GLY A 12 -19.40 9.39 -5.81
CA GLY A 12 -20.10 10.36 -4.98
C GLY A 12 -19.97 10.06 -3.49
N LEU A 13 -20.12 8.79 -3.11
CA LEU A 13 -19.99 8.35 -1.71
C LEU A 13 -18.55 8.47 -1.20
N LEU A 14 -17.56 8.11 -2.03
CA LEU A 14 -16.14 8.21 -1.69
C LEU A 14 -15.66 9.64 -1.35
N LYS A 15 -16.45 10.68 -1.63
CA LYS A 15 -16.16 12.08 -1.25
C LYS A 15 -16.54 12.44 0.18
N GLN A 16 -17.30 11.59 0.87
CA GLN A 16 -17.66 11.83 2.27
C GLN A 16 -16.41 11.73 3.16
N ASP A 17 -16.49 12.23 4.38
CA ASP A 17 -15.35 12.26 5.30
C ASP A 17 -15.21 10.97 6.12
N ASP A 18 -16.32 10.34 6.49
CA ASP A 18 -16.32 9.16 7.36
C ASP A 18 -16.17 7.87 6.55
N LEU A 19 -14.98 7.26 6.63
CA LEU A 19 -14.67 6.02 5.93
C LEU A 19 -15.56 4.85 6.37
N ALA A 20 -15.96 4.77 7.65
CA ALA A 20 -16.75 3.66 8.16
C ALA A 20 -18.20 3.72 7.61
N ASP A 21 -18.77 4.93 7.52
CA ASP A 21 -20.06 5.15 6.88
C ASP A 21 -19.99 4.81 5.39
N ILE A 22 -18.92 5.23 4.70
CA ILE A 22 -18.69 4.90 3.28
C ILE A 22 -18.63 3.39 3.06
N GLU A 23 -17.84 2.65 3.87
CA GLU A 23 -17.74 1.20 3.78
C GLU A 23 -19.12 0.54 3.99
N THR A 24 -19.88 1.02 4.98
CA THR A 24 -21.22 0.51 5.29
C THR A 24 -22.20 0.73 4.13
N GLU A 25 -22.22 1.93 3.53
CA GLU A 25 -23.10 2.23 2.41
C GLU A 25 -22.72 1.47 1.13
N LEU A 26 -21.43 1.34 0.86
CA LEU A 26 -20.93 0.67 -0.35
C LEU A 26 -21.05 -0.85 -0.27
N ALA A 27 -21.00 -1.44 0.93
CA ALA A 27 -21.25 -2.87 1.16
C ALA A 27 -22.65 -3.33 0.72
N LEU A 28 -23.61 -2.41 0.53
CA LEU A 28 -24.95 -2.72 0.02
C LEU A 28 -25.01 -2.92 -1.50
N LEU A 29 -23.92 -2.63 -2.21
CA LEU A 29 -23.82 -2.81 -3.66
C LEU A 29 -23.29 -4.21 -4.00
N GLN A 30 -23.58 -4.68 -5.21
CA GLN A 30 -23.01 -5.92 -5.72
C GLN A 30 -21.49 -5.78 -5.90
N GLU A 31 -20.74 -6.78 -5.45
CA GLU A 31 -19.28 -6.73 -5.27
C GLU A 31 -18.54 -6.46 -6.59
N LYS A 32 -18.92 -7.14 -7.67
CA LYS A 32 -18.27 -6.96 -8.98
C LYS A 32 -18.55 -5.57 -9.56
N GLU A 33 -19.77 -5.05 -9.42
CA GLU A 33 -20.12 -3.69 -9.86
C GLU A 33 -19.37 -2.62 -9.03
N LEU A 34 -19.27 -2.83 -7.71
CA LEU A 34 -18.50 -1.98 -6.81
C LEU A 34 -17.01 -1.99 -7.16
N ILE A 35 -16.36 -3.16 -7.23
CA ILE A 35 -14.94 -3.31 -7.54
C ILE A 35 -14.60 -2.66 -8.88
N ASN A 36 -15.44 -2.85 -9.90
CA ASN A 36 -15.25 -2.20 -11.21
C ASN A 36 -15.29 -0.67 -11.13
N ALA A 37 -16.16 -0.11 -10.27
CA ALA A 37 -16.18 1.34 -10.02
C ALA A 37 -14.95 1.80 -9.22
N LEU A 38 -14.51 1.02 -8.23
CA LEU A 38 -13.35 1.31 -7.39
C LEU A 38 -12.05 1.37 -8.18
N PHE A 39 -11.88 0.56 -9.24
CA PHE A 39 -10.74 0.71 -10.16
C PHE A 39 -10.62 2.11 -10.77
N SER A 40 -11.75 2.82 -10.96
CA SER A 40 -11.71 4.23 -11.37
C SER A 40 -11.43 5.19 -10.22
N GLY A 41 -11.76 4.80 -8.98
CA GLY A 41 -11.51 5.58 -7.77
C GLY A 41 -10.03 5.57 -7.37
N ILE A 42 -9.36 4.42 -7.42
CA ILE A 42 -7.94 4.30 -7.01
C ILE A 42 -6.98 5.07 -7.92
N CYS A 43 -7.39 5.38 -9.15
CA CYS A 43 -6.65 6.25 -10.08
C CYS A 43 -7.18 7.69 -10.10
N HIS A 44 -8.07 8.07 -9.19
CA HIS A 44 -8.71 9.38 -9.21
C HIS A 44 -7.73 10.49 -8.80
N SER A 45 -7.86 11.67 -9.43
CA SER A 45 -6.98 12.81 -9.16
C SER A 45 -7.18 13.40 -7.75
N ASP A 46 -8.44 13.47 -7.32
CA ASP A 46 -8.81 13.79 -5.93
C ASP A 46 -8.26 12.73 -4.96
N GLU A 47 -7.44 13.17 -4.02
CA GLU A 47 -6.74 12.31 -3.06
C GLU A 47 -7.69 11.62 -2.07
N GLN A 48 -8.75 12.29 -1.62
CA GLN A 48 -9.71 11.71 -0.67
C GLN A 48 -10.48 10.56 -1.33
N ILE A 49 -10.99 10.79 -2.54
CA ILE A 49 -11.66 9.74 -3.32
C ILE A 49 -10.73 8.55 -3.56
N ARG A 50 -9.46 8.84 -3.89
CA ARG A 50 -8.46 7.81 -4.16
C ARG A 50 -8.22 6.92 -2.95
N TRP A 51 -7.93 7.50 -1.78
CA TRP A 51 -7.65 6.73 -0.57
C TRP A 51 -8.87 6.03 0.02
N HIS A 52 -10.05 6.63 -0.11
CA HIS A 52 -11.30 5.93 0.24
C HIS A 52 -11.54 4.74 -0.70
N ALA A 53 -11.27 4.90 -2.00
CA ALA A 53 -11.39 3.79 -2.94
C ALA A 53 -10.42 2.65 -2.62
N VAL A 54 -9.17 2.98 -2.26
CA VAL A 54 -8.14 2.01 -1.82
C VAL A 54 -8.63 1.23 -0.60
N SER A 55 -9.14 1.92 0.41
CA SER A 55 -9.63 1.28 1.64
C SER A 55 -10.84 0.38 1.38
N VAL A 56 -11.84 0.87 0.64
CA VAL A 56 -13.04 0.09 0.31
C VAL A 56 -12.71 -1.07 -0.63
N MET A 57 -11.68 -0.96 -1.47
CA MET A 57 -11.22 -2.07 -2.31
C MET A 57 -10.79 -3.26 -1.44
N GLY A 58 -10.11 -3.01 -0.32
CA GLY A 58 -9.70 -4.04 0.62
C GLY A 58 -10.87 -4.85 1.15
N SER A 59 -11.90 -4.17 1.68
CA SER A 59 -13.09 -4.82 2.23
C SER A 59 -13.94 -5.49 1.14
N ALA A 60 -14.14 -4.84 -0.01
CA ALA A 60 -14.94 -5.38 -1.11
C ALA A 60 -14.34 -6.67 -1.71
N VAL A 61 -13.01 -6.71 -1.93
CA VAL A 61 -12.35 -7.90 -2.50
C VAL A 61 -12.21 -9.01 -1.46
N ALA A 62 -12.06 -8.69 -0.18
CA ALA A 62 -12.10 -9.70 0.87
C ALA A 62 -13.45 -10.41 0.93
N VAL A 63 -14.56 -9.66 0.84
CA VAL A 63 -15.91 -10.25 0.74
C VAL A 63 -16.05 -11.10 -0.52
N LEU A 64 -15.53 -10.64 -1.66
CA LEU A 64 -15.52 -11.42 -2.90
C LEU A 64 -14.72 -12.73 -2.73
N ALA A 65 -13.58 -12.71 -2.05
CA ALA A 65 -12.73 -13.89 -1.87
C ALA A 65 -13.40 -15.00 -1.04
N GLU A 66 -14.21 -14.64 -0.04
CA GLU A 66 -15.00 -15.59 0.74
C GLU A 66 -16.10 -16.27 -0.09
N GLN A 67 -16.59 -15.60 -1.15
CA GLN A 67 -17.60 -16.13 -2.06
C GLN A 67 -16.96 -16.91 -3.23
N ASP A 68 -15.90 -16.35 -3.80
CA ASP A 68 -15.17 -16.85 -4.96
C ASP A 68 -13.72 -16.35 -4.94
N MET A 69 -12.83 -17.18 -4.40
CA MET A 69 -11.40 -16.90 -4.30
C MET A 69 -10.75 -16.69 -5.68
N GLU A 70 -11.21 -17.37 -6.73
CA GLU A 70 -10.60 -17.24 -8.06
C GLU A 70 -10.91 -15.87 -8.68
N GLU A 71 -12.12 -15.35 -8.47
CA GLU A 71 -12.46 -13.98 -8.87
C GLU A 71 -11.61 -12.96 -8.13
N ALA A 72 -11.36 -13.13 -6.83
CA ALA A 72 -10.44 -12.26 -6.09
C ALA A 72 -8.99 -12.33 -6.62
N ARG A 73 -8.50 -13.53 -6.99
CA ARG A 73 -7.20 -13.69 -7.67
C ARG A 73 -7.14 -12.99 -9.02
N ILE A 74 -8.23 -12.95 -9.77
CA ILE A 74 -8.31 -12.18 -11.02
C ILE A 74 -8.11 -10.68 -10.73
N ILE A 75 -8.70 -10.15 -9.66
CA ILE A 75 -8.51 -8.75 -9.25
C ILE A 75 -7.05 -8.45 -8.90
N LEU A 76 -6.40 -9.27 -8.07
CA LEU A 76 -4.98 -9.09 -7.73
C LEU A 76 -4.07 -9.24 -8.94
N ARG A 77 -4.31 -10.23 -9.81
CA ARG A 77 -3.55 -10.36 -11.07
C ARG A 77 -3.71 -9.13 -11.95
N ARG A 78 -4.90 -8.54 -12.03
CA ARG A 78 -5.11 -7.30 -12.78
C ARG A 78 -4.30 -6.14 -12.19
N MET A 79 -4.19 -6.03 -10.86
CA MET A 79 -3.34 -5.03 -10.21
C MET A 79 -1.86 -5.25 -10.51
N LEU A 80 -1.38 -6.50 -10.39
CA LEU A 80 0.00 -6.86 -10.75
C LEU A 80 0.34 -6.51 -12.20
N TRP A 81 -0.57 -6.81 -13.13
CA TRP A 81 -0.39 -6.48 -14.54
C TRP A 81 -0.31 -4.97 -14.76
N SER A 82 -1.10 -4.17 -14.04
CA SER A 82 -1.06 -2.71 -14.14
C SER A 82 0.23 -2.08 -13.61
N LEU A 83 0.98 -2.79 -12.75
CA LEU A 83 2.29 -2.34 -12.27
C LEU A 83 3.39 -2.58 -13.30
N ASN A 84 3.19 -3.53 -14.21
CA ASN A 84 4.15 -3.88 -15.26
C ASN A 84 3.81 -3.26 -16.62
N ASP A 85 2.75 -2.45 -16.71
CA ASP A 85 2.26 -1.89 -17.96
C ASP A 85 3.00 -0.58 -18.32
N GLU A 86 3.87 -0.64 -19.33
CA GLU A 86 4.62 0.50 -19.87
C GLU A 86 3.75 1.45 -20.72
N SER A 87 2.49 1.09 -21.03
CA SER A 87 1.66 1.78 -22.03
C SER A 87 0.98 3.08 -21.57
N GLY A 88 1.40 3.63 -20.43
CA GLY A 88 0.94 4.93 -19.91
C GLY A 88 -0.28 4.87 -18.98
N GLY A 89 -0.81 3.67 -18.72
CA GLY A 89 -1.76 3.40 -17.65
C GLY A 89 -1.03 3.03 -16.36
N ILE A 90 -0.23 3.96 -15.81
CA ILE A 90 0.56 3.71 -14.60
C ILE A 90 -0.38 3.17 -13.50
N GLY A 91 -0.01 2.05 -12.87
CA GLY A 91 -0.78 1.31 -11.85
C GLY A 91 -1.02 2.08 -10.54
N TRP A 92 -1.54 3.30 -10.63
CA TRP A 92 -1.84 4.19 -9.52
C TRP A 92 -2.81 3.55 -8.53
N GLY A 93 -2.47 3.59 -7.25
CA GLY A 93 -3.28 3.02 -6.18
C GLY A 93 -3.28 1.49 -6.15
N ALA A 94 -2.58 0.80 -7.07
CA ALA A 94 -2.53 -0.65 -7.10
C ALA A 94 -1.75 -1.24 -5.91
N PRO A 95 -0.52 -0.77 -5.56
CA PRO A 95 0.20 -1.28 -4.41
C PRO A 95 -0.60 -1.12 -3.10
N GLU A 96 -1.20 0.07 -2.90
CA GLU A 96 -1.96 0.39 -1.71
C GLU A 96 -3.23 -0.47 -1.61
N SER A 97 -3.94 -0.65 -2.73
CA SER A 97 -5.12 -1.52 -2.79
C SER A 97 -4.75 -2.98 -2.52
N MET A 98 -3.65 -3.47 -3.08
CA MET A 98 -3.16 -4.83 -2.81
C MET A 98 -2.88 -5.04 -1.32
N ALA A 99 -2.24 -4.06 -0.65
CA ALA A 99 -2.01 -4.13 0.79
C ALA A 99 -3.32 -4.13 1.61
N GLU A 100 -4.29 -3.27 1.28
CA GLU A 100 -5.59 -3.28 1.96
C GLU A 100 -6.32 -4.63 1.78
N ILE A 101 -6.30 -5.20 0.58
CA ILE A 101 -6.88 -6.54 0.31
C ILE A 101 -6.21 -7.61 1.19
N MET A 102 -4.89 -7.64 1.21
CA MET A 102 -4.12 -8.64 1.98
C MET A 102 -4.22 -8.43 3.49
N CYS A 103 -4.40 -7.19 3.96
CA CYS A 103 -4.74 -6.95 5.37
C CYS A 103 -6.09 -7.59 5.70
N ARG A 104 -7.09 -7.43 4.84
CA ARG A 104 -8.46 -7.90 5.09
C ARG A 104 -8.66 -9.40 4.86
N HIS A 105 -7.83 -10.06 4.04
CA HIS A 105 -7.99 -11.50 3.75
C HIS A 105 -6.67 -12.27 3.81
N GLN A 106 -6.53 -13.19 4.77
CA GLN A 106 -5.28 -13.92 5.03
C GLN A 106 -4.86 -14.81 3.86
N GLY A 107 -5.79 -15.59 3.27
CA GLY A 107 -5.43 -16.49 2.17
C GLY A 107 -4.90 -15.76 0.93
N LEU A 108 -5.27 -14.49 0.74
CA LEU A 108 -4.72 -13.67 -0.34
C LEU A 108 -3.33 -13.12 0.06
N ALA A 109 -3.12 -12.78 1.33
CA ALA A 109 -1.80 -12.42 1.83
C ALA A 109 -0.79 -13.58 1.66
N ASP A 110 -1.19 -14.80 2.01
CA ASP A 110 -0.39 -16.02 1.86
C ASP A 110 0.10 -16.20 0.41
N GLU A 111 -0.79 -15.92 -0.55
CA GLU A 111 -0.52 -16.07 -1.98
C GLU A 111 0.23 -14.88 -2.60
N TYR A 112 -0.01 -13.63 -2.18
CA TYR A 112 0.41 -12.45 -2.96
C TYR A 112 1.42 -11.52 -2.28
N VAL A 113 1.67 -11.68 -0.98
CA VAL A 113 2.61 -10.79 -0.25
C VAL A 113 4.01 -10.78 -0.89
N HIS A 114 4.47 -11.94 -1.34
CA HIS A 114 5.78 -12.11 -1.96
C HIS A 114 5.89 -11.36 -3.30
N MET A 115 4.78 -11.23 -4.03
CA MET A 115 4.74 -10.44 -5.27
C MET A 115 4.90 -8.96 -4.95
N LEU A 116 4.20 -8.44 -3.92
CA LEU A 116 4.36 -7.05 -3.50
C LEU A 116 5.81 -6.76 -3.07
N ILE A 117 6.44 -7.66 -2.30
CA ILE A 117 7.83 -7.53 -1.87
C ILE A 117 8.80 -7.50 -3.06
N SER A 118 8.53 -8.30 -4.10
CA SER A 118 9.41 -8.35 -5.28
C SER A 118 9.56 -7.01 -5.99
N TYR A 119 8.58 -6.11 -5.88
CA TYR A 119 8.64 -4.76 -6.43
C TYR A 119 9.63 -3.83 -5.72
N MET A 120 10.15 -4.25 -4.55
CA MET A 120 11.23 -3.54 -3.86
C MET A 120 12.63 -3.89 -4.38
N ARG A 121 12.75 -4.99 -5.13
CA ARG A 121 14.03 -5.61 -5.44
C ARG A 121 14.48 -5.25 -6.85
N PRO A 122 15.67 -4.66 -7.02
CA PRO A 122 16.31 -4.54 -8.33
C PRO A 122 16.72 -5.90 -8.86
N ASP A 123 17.11 -5.93 -10.14
CA ASP A 123 17.83 -7.07 -10.69
C ASP A 123 19.09 -7.32 -9.86
N GLY A 124 19.34 -8.59 -9.56
CA GLY A 124 20.44 -9.02 -8.72
C GLY A 124 21.72 -9.34 -9.50
N GLU A 125 22.74 -9.79 -8.78
CA GLU A 125 24.08 -10.04 -9.33
C GLU A 125 24.17 -11.34 -10.13
N GLU A 126 23.26 -12.29 -9.90
CA GLU A 126 23.21 -13.55 -10.63
C GLU A 126 22.54 -13.37 -12.00
N GLU A 127 23.11 -14.00 -13.02
CA GLU A 127 22.44 -14.13 -14.33
C GLU A 127 21.08 -14.82 -14.09
N CYS A 128 19.97 -14.10 -14.35
CA CYS A 128 18.57 -14.47 -14.10
C CYS A 128 17.97 -14.14 -12.71
N GLN A 129 18.62 -13.32 -11.88
CA GLN A 129 17.96 -12.72 -10.71
C GLN A 129 17.19 -11.47 -11.13
N ASP A 130 16.08 -11.64 -11.86
CA ASP A 130 15.26 -10.51 -12.29
C ASP A 130 14.37 -10.01 -11.13
N GLY A 131 14.54 -8.76 -10.76
CA GLY A 131 13.69 -8.05 -9.80
C GLY A 131 12.46 -7.45 -10.49
N ASN A 132 11.45 -7.05 -9.73
CA ASN A 132 10.30 -6.31 -10.29
C ASN A 132 10.38 -4.83 -9.93
N PHE A 133 11.58 -4.27 -9.78
CA PHE A 133 11.78 -2.94 -9.20
C PHE A 133 10.93 -1.85 -9.85
N LEU A 134 10.17 -1.12 -9.03
CA LEU A 134 9.39 0.02 -9.50
C LEU A 134 10.30 1.24 -9.62
N GLU A 135 10.72 1.58 -10.83
CA GLU A 135 11.56 2.74 -11.13
C GLU A 135 10.86 4.09 -10.85
N HIS A 136 9.54 4.12 -10.99
CA HIS A 136 8.78 5.37 -10.87
C HIS A 136 8.58 5.75 -9.39
N GLU A 137 9.13 6.90 -8.96
CA GLU A 137 9.07 7.37 -7.55
C GLU A 137 7.65 7.38 -6.97
N MET A 138 6.65 7.90 -7.71
CA MET A 138 5.26 7.87 -7.24
C MET A 138 4.70 6.45 -7.02
N LEU A 139 5.14 5.44 -7.77
CA LEU A 139 4.76 4.04 -7.49
C LEU A 139 5.50 3.51 -6.26
N GLN A 140 6.75 3.93 -6.05
CA GLN A 140 7.48 3.61 -4.82
C GLN A 140 6.81 4.21 -3.59
N GLN A 141 6.22 5.41 -3.68
CA GLN A 141 5.44 6.00 -2.58
C GLN A 141 4.29 5.07 -2.17
N GLY A 142 3.51 4.60 -3.15
CA GLY A 142 2.43 3.64 -2.93
C GLY A 142 2.93 2.30 -2.38
N LEU A 143 4.04 1.79 -2.92
CA LEU A 143 4.67 0.57 -2.46
C LEU A 143 5.15 0.67 -1.00
N MET A 144 5.84 1.74 -0.63
CA MET A 144 6.30 1.93 0.75
C MET A 144 5.13 2.11 1.72
N TRP A 145 4.06 2.77 1.30
CA TRP A 145 2.83 2.82 2.10
C TRP A 145 2.24 1.41 2.27
N ALA A 146 2.16 0.64 1.19
CA ALA A 146 1.64 -0.72 1.17
C ALA A 146 2.43 -1.66 2.09
N VAL A 147 3.76 -1.60 2.05
CA VAL A 147 4.64 -2.38 2.94
C VAL A 147 4.45 -1.95 4.39
N GLY A 148 4.42 -0.64 4.67
CA GLY A 148 4.14 -0.14 6.02
C GLY A 148 2.76 -0.55 6.53
N ARG A 149 1.75 -0.61 5.66
CA ARG A 149 0.40 -1.08 6.00
C ARG A 149 0.39 -2.57 6.32
N LEU A 150 1.05 -3.39 5.51
CA LEU A 150 1.23 -4.82 5.76
C LEU A 150 2.04 -5.09 7.03
N ALA A 151 3.01 -4.25 7.38
CA ALA A 151 3.76 -4.39 8.63
C ALA A 151 2.83 -4.27 9.86
N GLN A 152 1.74 -3.51 9.77
CA GLN A 152 0.75 -3.40 10.86
C GLN A 152 -0.15 -4.64 10.98
N CYS A 153 -0.52 -5.27 9.87
CA CYS A 153 -1.58 -6.29 9.83
C CYS A 153 -1.10 -7.71 9.50
N ARG A 154 0.08 -7.84 8.86
CA ARG A 154 0.69 -9.05 8.28
C ARG A 154 2.21 -9.06 8.49
N ARG A 155 2.69 -8.57 9.63
CA ARG A 155 4.13 -8.47 9.96
C ARG A 155 4.88 -9.77 9.70
N GLU A 156 4.34 -10.90 10.16
CA GLU A 156 4.99 -12.21 10.02
C GLU A 156 5.16 -12.63 8.56
N HIS A 157 4.19 -12.32 7.70
CA HIS A 157 4.27 -12.58 6.26
C HIS A 157 5.40 -11.82 5.58
N LEU A 158 5.63 -10.56 5.99
CA LEU A 158 6.74 -9.75 5.48
C LEU A 158 8.09 -10.32 5.94
N LEU A 159 8.23 -10.61 7.24
CA LEU A 159 9.46 -11.14 7.81
C LEU A 159 9.82 -12.53 7.25
N ALA A 160 8.82 -13.40 7.05
CA ALA A 160 9.02 -14.72 6.45
C ALA A 160 9.58 -14.66 5.01
N ARG A 161 9.52 -13.48 4.37
CA ARG A 161 10.01 -13.23 3.00
C ARG A 161 11.23 -12.29 2.96
N GLY A 162 11.76 -11.89 4.12
CA GLY A 162 12.96 -11.07 4.24
C GLY A 162 12.78 -9.60 3.84
N ALA A 163 11.55 -9.06 3.96
CA ALA A 163 11.26 -7.67 3.58
C ALA A 163 12.09 -6.65 4.37
N GLU A 164 12.55 -6.99 5.58
CA GLU A 164 13.41 -6.15 6.42
C GLU A 164 14.76 -5.83 5.76
N HIS A 165 15.26 -6.71 4.89
CA HIS A 165 16.53 -6.52 4.18
C HIS A 165 16.38 -5.61 2.95
N ASP A 166 15.17 -5.47 2.42
CA ASP A 166 14.87 -4.72 1.19
C ASP A 166 14.56 -3.23 1.47
N LEU A 167 14.23 -2.87 2.71
CA LEU A 167 13.84 -1.51 3.09
C LEU A 167 14.98 -0.48 3.23
N PRO A 168 16.20 -0.82 3.72
CA PRO A 168 17.24 0.17 3.98
C PRO A 168 17.61 1.07 2.79
N PRO A 169 17.70 0.57 1.53
CA PRO A 169 17.98 1.43 0.38
C PRO A 169 16.97 2.59 0.21
N TYR A 170 15.70 2.38 0.59
CA TYR A 170 14.67 3.41 0.48
C TYR A 170 14.82 4.56 1.48
N LEU A 171 15.59 4.39 2.55
CA LEU A 171 15.93 5.48 3.47
C LEU A 171 16.79 6.56 2.80
N GLU A 172 17.49 6.23 1.70
CA GLU A 172 18.30 7.17 0.93
C GLU A 172 17.53 7.89 -0.18
N SER A 173 16.23 7.64 -0.31
CA SER A 173 15.44 8.25 -1.37
C SER A 173 15.41 9.79 -1.27
N PRO A 174 15.62 10.51 -2.40
CA PRO A 174 15.44 11.96 -2.44
C PRO A 174 13.96 12.34 -2.27
N ASP A 175 13.04 11.44 -2.58
CA ASP A 175 11.61 11.60 -2.31
C ASP A 175 11.32 11.43 -0.81
N ALA A 176 10.76 12.48 -0.22
CA ALA A 176 10.48 12.53 1.21
C ALA A 176 9.45 11.47 1.65
N THR A 177 8.45 11.20 0.81
CA THR A 177 7.38 10.25 1.10
C THR A 177 7.92 8.83 1.09
N VAL A 178 8.71 8.46 0.07
CA VAL A 178 9.39 7.16 0.01
C VAL A 178 10.29 6.97 1.23
N CYS A 179 11.18 7.92 1.52
CA CYS A 179 12.10 7.86 2.67
C CYS A 179 11.36 7.74 4.01
N GLY A 180 10.36 8.60 4.25
CA GLY A 180 9.60 8.59 5.49
C GLY A 180 8.76 7.34 5.69
N LEU A 181 8.12 6.83 4.62
CA LEU A 181 7.33 5.60 4.69
C LEU A 181 8.21 4.35 4.87
N ALA A 182 9.40 4.32 4.27
CA ALA A 182 10.39 3.28 4.53
C ALA A 182 10.83 3.28 6.01
N ALA A 183 11.11 4.46 6.57
CA ALA A 183 11.42 4.59 7.99
C ALA A 183 10.29 4.06 8.88
N ARG A 184 9.03 4.43 8.57
CA ARG A 184 7.85 3.91 9.27
C ARG A 184 7.74 2.38 9.16
N ALA A 185 7.96 1.81 7.97
CA ALA A 185 7.87 0.37 7.74
C ALA A 185 8.93 -0.40 8.54
N ILE A 186 10.17 0.07 8.59
CA ILE A 186 11.25 -0.53 9.40
C ILE A 186 10.87 -0.58 10.88
N GLY A 187 10.37 0.54 11.41
CA GLY A 187 9.89 0.59 12.80
C GLY A 187 8.81 -0.45 13.10
N LEU A 188 7.79 -0.54 12.23
CA LEU A 188 6.68 -1.48 12.37
C LEU A 188 7.09 -2.96 12.24
N LEU A 189 8.11 -3.26 11.43
CA LEU A 189 8.69 -4.60 11.36
C LEU A 189 9.45 -4.98 12.63
N GLY A 190 9.92 -4.00 13.40
CA GLY A 190 10.66 -4.23 14.64
C GLY A 190 12.04 -4.84 14.39
N ARG A 191 12.65 -4.54 13.23
CA ARG A 191 13.96 -5.06 12.84
C ARG A 191 14.98 -3.91 12.66
N PRO A 192 16.21 -4.05 13.20
CA PRO A 192 17.15 -2.92 13.35
C PRO A 192 17.93 -2.56 12.08
N GLU A 193 17.58 -3.10 10.92
CA GLU A 193 18.20 -2.77 9.64
C GLU A 193 18.03 -1.27 9.35
N GLY A 194 19.13 -0.60 8.98
CA GLY A 194 19.12 0.85 8.76
C GLY A 194 19.08 1.70 10.03
N LEU A 195 19.34 1.14 11.22
CA LEU A 195 19.31 1.86 12.50
C LEU A 195 20.14 3.16 12.50
N GLU A 196 21.37 3.11 12.02
CA GLU A 196 22.25 4.29 11.96
C GLU A 196 21.62 5.41 11.12
N ARG A 197 21.04 5.03 9.97
CA ARG A 197 20.40 5.99 9.07
C ARG A 197 19.13 6.58 9.68
N LEU A 198 18.32 5.78 10.36
CA LEU A 198 17.16 6.28 11.11
C LEU A 198 17.57 7.32 12.16
N GLN A 199 18.67 7.08 12.89
CA GLN A 199 19.19 8.04 13.88
C GLN A 199 19.65 9.37 13.25
N GLU A 200 20.18 9.34 12.03
CA GLU A 200 20.54 10.55 11.29
C GLU A 200 19.32 11.32 10.83
N LEU A 201 18.35 10.62 10.21
CA LEU A 201 17.11 11.20 9.70
C LEU A 201 16.32 11.86 10.83
N ALA A 202 16.21 11.20 11.98
CA ALA A 202 15.53 11.70 13.18
C ALA A 202 16.05 13.06 13.67
N LYS A 203 17.34 13.37 13.45
CA LYS A 203 17.93 14.63 13.93
C LYS A 203 17.52 15.82 13.06
N ASN A 204 17.59 15.64 11.74
CA ASN A 204 17.74 16.78 10.82
C ASN A 204 16.75 16.80 9.65
N ASP A 205 16.07 15.69 9.32
CA ASP A 205 15.24 15.65 8.11
C ASP A 205 13.85 16.26 8.32
N ARG A 206 13.70 17.50 7.88
CA ARG A 206 12.46 18.28 8.01
C ARG A 206 11.56 18.20 6.77
N ARG A 207 11.88 17.37 5.77
CA ARG A 207 11.00 17.15 4.63
C ARG A 207 9.66 16.57 5.13
N THR A 208 8.55 17.01 4.54
CA THR A 208 7.20 16.66 4.98
C THR A 208 6.62 15.53 4.15
N VAL A 209 5.92 14.62 4.81
CA VAL A 209 5.19 13.49 4.25
C VAL A 209 3.71 13.65 4.56
N ARG A 210 2.87 13.50 3.53
CA ARG A 210 1.41 13.41 3.69
C ARG A 210 1.07 11.95 3.96
N LEU A 211 0.66 11.63 5.18
CA LEU A 211 0.36 10.27 5.61
C LEU A 211 -1.15 10.07 5.64
N TYR A 212 -1.60 9.00 4.97
CA TYR A 212 -2.95 8.46 5.11
C TYR A 212 -2.92 7.26 6.07
N ASP A 213 -3.83 7.23 7.04
CA ASP A 213 -4.07 6.09 7.93
C ASP A 213 -5.56 6.01 8.27
N GLN A 214 -6.22 4.95 7.81
CA GLN A 214 -7.62 4.61 8.15
C GLN A 214 -8.58 5.81 8.07
N GLY A 215 -8.70 6.42 6.87
CA GLY A 215 -9.59 7.55 6.63
C GLY A 215 -9.02 8.92 7.01
N ASN A 216 -7.92 8.96 7.77
CA ASN A 216 -7.37 10.21 8.27
C ASN A 216 -6.09 10.60 7.53
N PHE A 217 -5.99 11.89 7.21
CA PHE A 217 -4.78 12.45 6.64
C PHE A 217 -4.05 13.32 7.66
N SER A 218 -2.75 13.11 7.79
CA SER A 218 -1.87 13.93 8.61
C SER A 218 -0.64 14.36 7.80
N THR A 219 0.03 15.41 8.28
CA THR A 219 1.31 15.85 7.72
C THR A 219 2.36 15.69 8.80
N VAL A 220 3.37 14.87 8.51
CA VAL A 220 4.46 14.52 9.45
C VAL A 220 5.81 14.75 8.77
N SER A 221 6.89 14.93 9.54
CA SER A 221 8.23 15.01 8.94
C SER A 221 8.88 13.63 8.85
N VAL A 222 9.85 13.47 7.93
CA VAL A 222 10.71 12.28 7.87
C VAL A 222 11.39 12.05 9.22
N ALA A 223 11.93 13.09 9.85
CA ALA A 223 12.50 13.00 11.20
C ALA A 223 11.52 12.41 12.21
N LYS A 224 10.23 12.80 12.17
CA LYS A 224 9.24 12.30 13.12
C LYS A 224 8.93 10.82 12.89
N LEU A 225 8.85 10.38 11.63
CA LEU A 225 8.67 8.97 11.30
C LEU A 225 9.88 8.13 11.72
N ALA A 226 11.09 8.65 11.54
CA ALA A 226 12.32 7.99 12.01
C ALA A 226 12.39 7.93 13.55
N GLU A 227 12.01 9.00 14.27
CA GLU A 227 11.90 8.97 15.73
C GLU A 227 10.94 7.89 16.22
N LEU A 228 9.75 7.80 15.61
CA LEU A 228 8.77 6.78 15.95
C LEU A 228 9.32 5.37 15.66
N ALA A 229 9.97 5.18 14.53
CA ALA A 229 10.59 3.91 14.19
C ALA A 229 11.65 3.49 15.23
N LEU A 230 12.49 4.42 15.68
CA LEU A 230 13.49 4.15 16.72
C LEU A 230 12.86 3.77 18.07
N LEU A 231 11.70 4.35 18.41
CA LEU A 231 10.97 3.97 19.62
C LEU A 231 10.42 2.54 19.53
N GLU A 232 9.79 2.18 18.41
CA GLU A 232 9.29 0.81 18.18
C GLU A 232 10.42 -0.23 18.29
N LEU A 233 11.60 0.07 17.76
CA LEU A 233 12.77 -0.82 17.85
C LEU A 233 13.28 -1.04 19.28
N GLN A 234 13.05 -0.08 20.19
CA GLN A 234 13.41 -0.22 21.60
C GLN A 234 12.42 -1.09 22.38
N GLU A 235 11.17 -1.16 21.95
CA GLU A 235 10.13 -1.97 22.61
C GLU A 235 10.18 -3.46 22.22
N VAL A 236 10.81 -3.78 21.08
CA VAL A 236 10.93 -5.15 20.55
C VAL A 236 12.21 -5.87 21.02
N GLY A 237 13.19 -5.14 21.58
CA GLY A 237 14.46 -5.66 22.09
C GLY A 237 14.43 -6.07 23.56
#